data_AF-A0AAW9Q603-F1
#
_entry.id   AF-A0AAW9Q603-F1
#
_cell.length_a   1.000
_cell.length_b   1.000
_cell.length_c   1.000
_cell.angle_alpha   90.00
_cell.angle_beta   90.00
_cell.angle_gamma   90.00
#
_symmetry.space_group_name_H-M   'P 1'
#
loop_
_entity.id
_entity.type
_entity.pdbx_description
1 polymer ?
#
loop_
_entity_poly.entity_id
_entity_poly.type
_entity_poly.pdbx_seq_one_letter_code
_entity_poly.pdbx_strand_id
1 'polypeptide(L)'
;MKGIISKLLVLAVGVSLSVVAVEATSIESVMAQRLCQSYKVTRDGGLYVYINAGSEIITTLPYGNIVRVTGMSSDGEWARIEYLRVDGQTGEGWVASGYLSCYQE
;
A
#
# COMPACT_ATOMS: atom_id res chain seq x y z
N MET A 1 13.85 -72.02 26.54
CA MET A 1 12.92 -72.38 27.63
C MET A 1 11.81 -71.34 27.68
N LYS A 2 10.55 -71.81 27.63
CA LYS A 2 9.31 -71.22 28.20
C LYS A 2 9.08 -69.70 27.95
N GLY A 3 8.05 -69.23 27.26
CA GLY A 3 6.87 -69.85 26.68
C GLY A 3 5.71 -68.85 26.60
N ILE A 4 4.62 -69.32 25.99
CA ILE A 4 3.21 -69.06 26.32
C ILE A 4 2.56 -67.72 25.88
N ILE A 5 1.89 -67.78 24.71
CA ILE A 5 0.47 -67.46 24.42
C ILE A 5 -0.18 -66.28 25.17
N SER A 6 -0.82 -65.32 24.46
CA SER A 6 -2.29 -65.29 24.28
C SER A 6 -2.82 -63.98 23.69
N LYS A 7 -4.01 -64.09 23.10
CA LYS A 7 -4.73 -63.17 22.21
C LYS A 7 -5.48 -62.04 22.95
N LEU A 8 -6.05 -61.14 22.13
CA LEU A 8 -7.12 -60.15 22.37
C LEU A 8 -6.65 -58.88 23.10
N LEU A 9 -7.08 -57.67 22.76
CA LEU A 9 -8.34 -57.24 22.15
C LEU A 9 -8.08 -55.82 21.57
N VAL A 10 -8.43 -55.58 20.31
CA VAL A 10 -8.41 -54.21 19.75
C VAL A 10 -9.62 -53.47 20.35
N LEU A 11 -9.38 -52.63 21.34
CA LEU A 11 -10.33 -51.62 21.77
C LEU A 11 -10.09 -50.37 20.90
N ALA A 12 -10.95 -50.20 19.90
CA ALA A 12 -11.13 -48.91 19.26
C ALA A 12 -11.71 -47.94 20.30
N VAL A 13 -10.83 -47.21 20.97
CA VAL A 13 -11.20 -46.01 21.72
C VAL A 13 -10.87 -44.84 20.79
N GLY A 14 -11.93 -44.14 20.37
CA GLY A 14 -11.81 -42.91 19.60
C GLY A 14 -11.16 -41.79 20.40
N VAL A 15 -11.35 -40.56 19.91
CA VAL A 15 -10.76 -39.29 20.40
C VAL A 15 -9.42 -39.04 19.72
N SER A 16 -9.20 -38.00 18.93
CA SER A 16 -10.01 -36.89 18.43
C SER A 16 -9.18 -36.32 17.27
N LEU A 17 -9.81 -35.77 16.22
CA LEU A 17 -9.05 -34.94 15.27
C LEU A 17 -8.44 -33.78 16.06
N SER A 18 -7.13 -33.76 16.21
CA SER A 18 -6.40 -32.52 16.47
C SER A 18 -6.46 -31.70 15.17
N VAL A 19 -7.60 -31.07 14.91
CA VAL A 19 -7.60 -29.91 14.04
C VAL A 19 -6.74 -28.91 14.79
N VAL A 20 -5.48 -28.78 14.37
CA VAL A 20 -4.68 -27.63 14.75
C VAL A 20 -5.49 -26.46 14.23
N ALA A 21 -6.16 -25.76 15.13
CA ALA A 21 -6.74 -24.48 14.83
C ALA A 21 -5.54 -23.63 14.38
N VAL A 22 -5.37 -23.51 13.07
CA VAL A 22 -4.52 -22.47 12.51
C VAL A 22 -5.22 -21.20 12.93
N GLU A 23 -4.72 -20.60 14.01
CA GLU A 23 -5.18 -19.31 14.48
C GLU A 23 -5.07 -18.35 13.30
N ALA A 24 -6.22 -18.08 12.68
CA ALA A 24 -6.39 -17.05 11.68
C ALA A 24 -6.33 -15.69 12.39
N THR A 25 -5.21 -15.39 13.03
CA THR A 25 -4.95 -14.09 13.62
C THR A 25 -4.16 -13.24 12.62
N SER A 26 -4.84 -12.20 12.15
CA SER A 26 -4.32 -11.00 11.48
C SER A 26 -3.97 -11.08 9.99
N ILE A 27 -4.99 -11.11 9.12
CA ILE A 27 -4.90 -10.54 7.76
C ILE A 27 -5.46 -9.10 7.71
N GLU A 28 -6.14 -8.64 8.76
CA GLU A 28 -6.79 -7.31 8.78
C GLU A 28 -5.81 -6.13 8.75
N SER A 29 -4.54 -6.32 9.13
CA SER A 29 -3.55 -5.22 9.21
C SER A 29 -2.81 -4.93 7.90
N VAL A 30 -2.81 -5.84 6.90
CA VAL A 30 -2.11 -5.61 5.62
C VAL A 30 -2.87 -4.62 4.72
N MET A 31 -4.19 -4.53 4.91
CA MET A 31 -5.08 -3.70 4.08
C MET A 31 -5.33 -2.30 4.64
N ALA A 32 -5.02 -2.04 5.91
CA ALA A 32 -5.48 -0.83 6.60
C ALA A 32 -4.68 0.45 6.30
N GLN A 33 -3.47 0.36 5.74
CA GLN A 33 -2.61 1.55 5.57
C GLN A 33 -1.70 1.46 4.33
N ARG A 34 -2.23 1.09 3.17
CA ARG A 34 -1.55 1.50 1.93
C ARG A 34 -1.82 2.99 1.76
N LEU A 35 -0.94 3.82 2.32
CA LEU A 35 -0.79 5.19 1.83
C LEU A 35 -0.71 5.07 0.32
N CYS A 36 -1.71 5.60 -0.37
CA CYS A 36 -1.72 5.55 -1.82
C CYS A 36 -0.38 6.15 -2.27
N GLN A 37 0.38 5.44 -3.10
CA GLN A 37 1.68 5.93 -3.58
C GLN A 37 1.49 6.71 -4.87
N SER A 38 0.54 6.28 -5.71
CA SER A 38 0.17 6.91 -6.97
C SER A 38 -1.09 7.76 -6.81
N TYR A 39 -1.07 8.97 -7.34
CA TYR A 39 -2.19 9.90 -7.30
C TYR A 39 -2.46 10.47 -8.68
N LYS A 40 -3.75 10.69 -8.97
CA LYS A 40 -4.22 11.37 -10.16
C LYS A 40 -4.42 12.87 -9.86
N VAL A 41 -3.93 13.72 -10.75
CA VAL A 41 -4.20 15.16 -10.74
C VAL A 41 -5.65 15.42 -11.09
N THR A 42 -6.38 16.14 -10.22
CA THR A 42 -7.81 16.44 -10.39
C THR A 42 -8.11 17.91 -10.64
N ARG A 43 -7.09 18.78 -10.66
CA ARG A 43 -7.28 20.21 -10.95
C ARG A 43 -7.57 20.42 -12.43
N ASP A 44 -8.73 21.00 -12.72
CA ASP A 44 -9.05 21.45 -14.08
C ASP A 44 -8.15 22.63 -14.49
N GLY A 45 -7.69 22.64 -15.74
CA GLY A 45 -6.67 23.59 -16.22
C GLY A 45 -5.23 23.31 -15.79
N GLY A 46 -4.97 22.20 -15.09
CA GLY A 46 -3.64 21.72 -14.73
C GLY A 46 -3.15 22.15 -13.34
N LEU A 47 -2.14 21.47 -12.80
CA LEU A 47 -1.63 21.65 -11.44
C LEU A 47 -0.18 22.13 -11.46
N TYR A 48 0.08 23.29 -10.86
CA TYR A 48 1.43 23.85 -10.79
C TYR A 48 2.32 23.06 -9.86
N VAL A 49 3.55 22.81 -10.31
CA VAL A 49 4.61 22.20 -9.52
C VAL A 49 5.57 23.30 -9.08
N TYR A 50 5.74 23.40 -7.76
CA TYR A 50 6.55 24.42 -7.13
C TYR A 50 7.88 23.88 -6.61
N ILE A 51 8.91 24.73 -6.65
CA ILE A 51 10.19 24.53 -5.97
C ILE A 51 10.52 25.74 -5.09
N ASN A 52 11.69 25.74 -4.45
CA ASN A 52 12.18 26.88 -3.67
C ASN A 52 11.15 27.39 -2.65
N ALA A 53 10.57 26.45 -1.88
CA ALA A 53 9.54 26.71 -0.88
C ALA A 53 8.28 27.45 -1.41
N GLY A 54 7.88 27.19 -2.65
CA GLY A 54 6.67 27.78 -3.24
C GLY A 54 6.90 29.06 -4.04
N SER A 55 8.14 29.56 -4.12
CA SER A 55 8.46 30.83 -4.79
C SER A 55 8.56 30.73 -6.31
N GLU A 56 8.68 29.51 -6.86
CA GLU A 56 8.90 29.29 -8.29
C GLU A 56 8.07 28.12 -8.80
N ILE A 57 7.40 28.32 -9.95
CA ILE A 57 6.66 27.29 -10.68
C ILE A 57 7.56 26.78 -11.82
N ILE A 58 7.84 25.48 -11.82
CA ILE A 58 8.70 24.87 -12.83
C ILE A 58 7.93 24.18 -13.96
N THR A 59 6.69 23.77 -13.70
CA THR A 59 5.84 23.13 -14.71
C THR A 59 4.38 23.11 -14.27
N THR A 60 3.51 22.67 -15.19
CA THR A 60 2.09 22.42 -14.94
C THR A 60 1.75 20.99 -15.36
N LEU A 61 1.23 20.19 -14.44
CA LEU A 61 0.76 18.84 -14.72
C LEU A 61 -0.67 18.89 -15.28
N PRO A 62 -0.97 18.19 -16.38
CA PRO A 62 -2.34 18.16 -16.92
C PRO A 62 -3.29 17.39 -15.99
N TYR A 63 -4.60 17.67 -16.13
CA TYR A 63 -5.63 16.86 -15.49
C TYR A 63 -5.49 15.38 -15.87
N GLY A 64 -5.67 14.49 -14.90
CA GLY A 64 -5.55 13.05 -15.12
C GLY A 64 -4.12 12.50 -15.09
N ASN A 65 -3.09 13.36 -15.00
CA ASN A 65 -1.71 12.92 -14.89
C ASN A 65 -1.51 12.12 -13.60
N ILE A 66 -0.72 11.04 -13.67
CA ILE A 66 -0.41 10.19 -12.51
C ILE A 66 0.98 10.56 -11.97
N VAL A 67 1.03 10.86 -10.68
CA VAL A 67 2.25 11.21 -9.95
C VAL A 67 2.45 10.29 -8.76
N ARG A 68 3.70 10.18 -8.30
CA ARG A 68 4.02 9.48 -7.06
C ARG A 68 4.18 10.49 -5.92
N VAL A 69 3.47 10.34 -4.82
CA VAL A 69 3.68 11.18 -3.62
C VAL A 69 4.78 10.58 -2.78
N THR A 70 5.79 11.38 -2.46
CA THR A 70 6.98 10.99 -1.68
C THR A 70 6.97 11.54 -0.26
N GLY A 71 6.11 12.51 0.02
CA GLY A 71 5.96 13.10 1.35
C GLY A 71 4.88 14.16 1.39
N MET A 72 4.62 14.66 2.59
CA MET A 72 3.64 15.71 2.86
C MET A 72 4.31 16.81 3.71
N SER A 73 3.86 18.04 3.55
CA SER A 73 4.19 19.13 4.47
C SER A 73 3.58 18.87 5.85
N SER A 74 4.10 19.54 6.88
CA SER A 74 3.63 19.36 8.26
C SER A 74 2.17 19.77 8.47
N ASP A 75 1.67 20.71 7.67
CA ASP A 75 0.27 21.15 7.65
C ASP A 75 -0.62 20.29 6.74
N GLY A 76 -0.04 19.40 5.94
CA GLY A 76 -0.75 18.55 4.98
C GLY A 76 -1.27 19.27 3.73
N GLU A 77 -1.04 20.57 3.57
CA GLU A 77 -1.52 21.34 2.42
C GLU A 77 -0.73 21.06 1.14
N TRP A 78 0.52 20.60 1.27
CA TRP A 78 1.43 20.34 0.16
C TRP A 78 1.88 18.89 0.14
N ALA A 79 1.88 18.31 -1.05
CA ALA A 79 2.43 17.01 -1.32
C ALA A 79 3.74 17.17 -2.11
N ARG A 80 4.81 16.51 -1.66
CA ARG A 80 6.01 16.35 -2.46
C ARG A 80 5.76 15.20 -3.43
N ILE A 81 6.01 15.46 -4.71
CA ILE A 81 5.74 14.51 -5.78
C ILE A 81 6.98 14.21 -6.62
N GLU A 82 6.97 13.03 -7.22
CA GLU A 82 7.75 12.67 -8.38
C GLU A 82 6.83 12.46 -9.59
N TYR A 83 7.25 12.95 -10.75
CA TYR A 83 6.48 12.85 -11.99
C TYR A 83 7.39 12.62 -13.19
N LEU A 84 6.86 11.99 -14.23
CA LEU A 84 7.58 11.82 -15.49
C LEU A 84 7.54 13.12 -16.29
N ARG A 85 8.71 13.66 -16.62
CA ARG A 85 8.85 14.85 -17.46
C ARG A 85 8.76 14.47 -18.94
N VAL A 86 8.53 15.48 -19.78
CA VAL A 86 8.47 15.33 -21.24
C VAL A 86 9.80 14.87 -21.87
N ASP A 87 10.92 15.13 -21.20
CA ASP A 87 12.27 14.70 -21.60
C ASP A 87 12.59 13.24 -21.15
N GLY A 88 11.61 12.55 -20.55
CA GLY A 88 11.76 11.17 -20.06
C GLY A 88 12.46 11.05 -18.71
N GLN A 89 12.86 12.16 -18.09
CA GLN A 89 13.48 12.16 -16.76
C GLN A 89 12.42 12.28 -15.65
N THR A 90 12.80 11.91 -14.43
CA THR A 90 11.97 12.16 -13.25
C THR A 90 12.11 13.61 -12.81
N GLY A 91 10.98 14.30 -12.68
CA GLY A 91 10.88 15.61 -12.04
C GLY A 91 10.43 15.46 -10.60
N GLU A 92 10.81 16.43 -9.76
CA GLU A 92 10.39 16.52 -8.37
C GLU A 92 9.88 17.93 -8.07
N GLY A 93 8.94 18.03 -7.13
CA GLY A 93 8.49 19.31 -6.61
C GLY A 93 7.31 19.18 -5.66
N TRP A 94 6.67 20.30 -5.37
CA TRP A 94 5.55 20.40 -4.46
C TRP A 94 4.28 20.81 -5.20
N VAL A 95 3.16 20.20 -4.83
CA VAL A 95 1.83 20.54 -5.35
C VAL A 95 0.84 20.65 -4.22
N ALA A 96 -0.23 21.43 -4.41
CA ALA A 96 -1.32 21.50 -3.44
C ALA A 96 -2.03 20.13 -3.37
N SER A 97 -2.04 19.54 -2.16
CA SER A 97 -2.46 18.15 -1.93
C SER A 97 -3.94 17.91 -2.22
N GLY A 98 -4.78 18.94 -2.04
CA GLY A 98 -6.22 18.88 -2.31
C GLY A 98 -6.60 18.60 -3.78
N TYR A 99 -5.64 18.68 -4.69
CA TYR A 99 -5.81 18.34 -6.11
C TYR A 99 -5.26 16.97 -6.50
N LEU A 100 -4.98 16.12 -5.51
CA LEU A 100 -4.53 14.75 -5.70
C LEU A 100 -5.61 13.79 -5.19
N SER A 101 -5.95 12.80 -6.01
CA SER A 101 -6.80 11.68 -5.61
C SER A 101 -6.02 10.39 -5.71
N CYS A 102 -6.14 9.52 -4.71
CA CYS A 102 -5.54 8.18 -4.76
C CYS A 102 -5.92 7.49 -6.08
N TYR A 103 -4.92 6.90 -6.74
CA TYR A 103 -5.07 6.16 -7.99
C TYR A 103 -4.56 4.73 -7.80
N GLN A 104 -5.42 3.77 -8.09
CA GLN A 104 -5.15 2.34 -8.13
C GLN A 104 -5.63 1.83 -9.49
N GLU A 105 -4.77 1.11 -10.20
CA GLU A 105 -5.10 0.47 -11.48
C GLU A 105 -6.00 -0.75 -11.32
#